data_AF-A0A822DR48-F1
#
_entry.id   AF-A0A822DR48-F1
#
_cell.length_a   1.000
_cell.length_b   1.000
_cell.length_c   1.000
_cell.angle_alpha   90.00
_cell.angle_beta   90.00
_cell.angle_gamma   90.00
#
_symmetry.space_group_name_H-M   'P 1'
#
loop_
_entity.id
_entity.type
_entity.pdbx_description
1 polymer ?
#
loop_
_entity_poly.entity_id
_entity_poly.type
_entity_poly.pdbx_seq_one_letter_code
_entity_poly.pdbx_strand_id
1 'polypeptide(L)' 'GILYELARRDNTTIKLVYAPSKLIPKLMAAYHNHPLSGHFGTGRTWPTLRNTYYWPRMKDTITSYIKSCDKCSQFNVD' A
#
# COMPACT_ATOMS: atom_id res chain seq x y z
N GLY A 1 -0.47 -2.24 -22.96
CA GLY A 1 0.69 -1.61 -22.29
C GLY A 1 0.41 -1.43 -20.82
N ILE A 2 1.44 -1.20 -19.99
CA ILE A 2 1.28 -0.85 -18.56
C ILE A 2 0.99 0.66 -18.46
N LEU A 3 0.03 1.05 -17.62
CA LEU A 3 -0.29 2.44 -17.35
C LEU A 3 0.57 2.99 -16.20
N TYR A 4 0.95 4.26 -16.30
CA TYR A 4 1.75 4.95 -15.30
C TYR A 4 1.11 6.28 -14.88
N GLU A 5 1.28 6.63 -13.61
CA GLU A 5 1.06 7.96 -13.07
C GLU A 5 2.40 8.72 -13.01
N LEU A 6 2.41 9.99 -13.40
CA LEU A 6 3.60 10.83 -13.29
C LEU A 6 3.53 11.63 -11.99
N ALA A 7 4.37 11.29 -11.02
CA ALA A 7 4.48 12.04 -9.79
C ALA A 7 5.74 12.92 -9.81
N ARG A 8 5.60 14.20 -9.45
CA ARG A 8 6.74 15.06 -9.16
C ARG A 8 7.16 14.88 -7.71
N ARG A 9 8.42 14.53 -7.48
CA ARG A 9 9.04 14.51 -6.16
C ARG A 9 10.32 15.32 -6.23
N ASP A 10 10.40 16.33 -5.38
CA ASP A 10 11.42 17.37 -5.47
C ASP A 10 11.48 17.90 -6.91
N ASN A 11 12.65 17.84 -7.54
CA ASN A 11 12.85 18.30 -8.92
C ASN A 11 12.87 17.15 -9.96
N THR A 12 12.42 15.95 -9.58
CA THR A 12 12.42 14.77 -10.46
C THR A 12 11.00 14.26 -10.71
N THR A 13 10.73 13.89 -11.97
CA THR A 13 9.49 13.18 -12.33
C THR A 13 9.72 11.69 -12.23
N ILE A 14 8.93 11.01 -11.40
CA ILE A 14 8.96 9.55 -11.28
C ILE A 14 7.70 8.95 -11.93
N LYS A 15 7.87 7.77 -12.54
CA LYS A 15 6.77 6.99 -13.10
C LYS A 15 6.32 5.96 -12.06
N LEU A 16 5.09 6.08 -11.59
CA LEU A 16 4.47 5.11 -10.69
C LEU A 16 3.57 4.19 -11.51
N VAL A 17 3.65 2.89 -11.26
CA VAL A 17 2.78 1.91 -11.93
C VAL A 17 1.34 2.14 -11.45
N TYR A 18 0.43 2.43 -12.37
CA TYR A 18 -0.99 2.52 -12.05
C TYR A 18 -1.50 1.12 -11.71
N ALA A 19 -1.97 0.94 -10.48
CA ALA A 19 -2.51 -0.32 -10.00
C ALA A 19 -4.05 -0.32 -10.16
N PRO A 20 -4.62 -1.15 -11.05
CA PRO A 20 -6.06 -1.33 -11.13
C PRO A 20 -6.60 -1.90 -9.82
N SER A 21 -7.88 -1.65 -9.52
CA SER A 21 -8.54 -2.13 -8.29
C SER A 21 -8.35 -3.63 -8.03
N LYS A 22 -8.37 -4.44 -9.09
CA LYS A 22 -8.14 -5.90 -9.03
C LYS A 22 -6.75 -6.32 -8.54
N LEU A 23 -5.75 -5.45 -8.64
CA LEU A 23 -4.37 -5.72 -8.20
C LEU A 23 -4.15 -5.34 -6.74
N ILE A 24 -4.94 -4.42 -6.19
CA ILE A 24 -4.79 -3.90 -4.83
C ILE A 24 -4.77 -5.03 -3.77
N PRO A 25 -5.68 -6.03 -3.79
CA PRO A 25 -5.65 -7.11 -2.80
C PRO A 25 -4.33 -7.90 -2.81
N LYS A 26 -3.75 -8.12 -4.00
CA LYS A 26 -2.46 -8.82 -4.13
C LYS A 26 -1.30 -7.99 -3.57
N LEU A 27 -1.32 -6.67 -3.81
CA LEU A 27 -0.34 -5.76 -3.22
C LEU A 27 -0.49 -5.73 -1.70
N MET A 28 -1.71 -5.69 -1.16
CA MET A 28 -1.92 -5.74 0.29
C MET A 28 -1.42 -7.05 0.89
N ALA A 29 -1.69 -8.19 0.26
CA ALA A 29 -1.19 -9.48 0.71
C ALA A 29 0.34 -9.53 0.73
N ALA A 30 1.01 -9.00 -0.30
CA ALA A 30 2.46 -9.01 -0.41
C ALA A 30 3.17 -8.09 0.61
N TYR A 31 2.61 -6.90 0.88
CA TYR A 31 3.27 -5.89 1.71
C TYR A 31 2.81 -5.90 3.18
N HIS A 32 1.65 -6.48 3.49
CA HIS A 32 1.11 -6.54 4.85
C HIS A 32 0.99 -7.98 5.37
N ASN A 33 0.40 -8.91 4.60
CA ASN A 33 0.10 -10.27 5.08
C ASN A 33 1.29 -11.24 5.01
N HIS A 34 2.42 -10.85 4.42
CA HIS A 34 3.56 -11.74 4.30
C HIS A 34 4.11 -12.09 5.70
N PRO A 35 4.41 -13.37 6.02
CA PRO A 35 4.90 -13.76 7.34
C PRO A 35 6.11 -12.95 7.81
N LEU A 36 6.97 -12.54 6.87
CA LEU A 36 8.15 -11.70 7.14
C LEU A 36 7.88 -10.19 7.10
N SER A 37 6.71 -9.72 6.61
CA SER A 37 6.36 -8.29 6.61
C SER A 37 5.83 -7.81 7.96
N GLY A 38 5.79 -8.68 8.98
CA GLY A 38 5.50 -8.31 10.37
C GLY A 38 4.15 -7.61 10.57
N HIS A 39 3.19 -7.76 9.65
CA HIS A 39 1.91 -7.06 9.70
C HIS A 39 2.03 -5.53 9.88
N PHE A 40 2.97 -4.90 9.17
CA PHE A 40 3.22 -3.47 9.32
C PHE A 40 1.97 -2.60 9.15
N GLY A 41 1.79 -1.67 10.09
CA GLY A 41 0.71 -0.68 10.07
C GLY A 41 0.81 0.31 8.91
N THR A 42 -0.22 1.15 8.76
CA THR A 42 -0.32 2.15 7.67
C THR A 42 0.93 3.02 7.54
N GLY A 43 1.53 3.40 8.67
CA GLY A 43 2.70 4.28 8.73
C GLY A 43 3.93 3.75 7.99
N ARG A 44 4.06 2.43 7.80
CA ARG A 44 5.15 1.82 7.01
C ARG A 44 4.65 1.30 5.67
N THR A 45 3.45 0.73 5.62
CA THR A 45 2.89 0.14 4.38
C THR A 45 2.62 1.19 3.29
N TRP A 46 2.05 2.35 3.65
CA TRP A 46 1.74 3.40 2.67
C TRP A 46 2.99 4.04 2.05
N PRO A 47 4.01 4.49 2.83
CA PRO A 47 5.22 5.06 2.25
C PRO A 47 5.97 4.09 1.34
N THR A 48 5.97 2.79 1.66
CA THR A 48 6.61 1.78 0.83
C THR A 48 5.91 1.63 -0.52
N LEU A 49 4.58 1.44 -0.52
CA LEU A 49 3.83 1.22 -1.76
C LEU A 49 3.81 2.43 -2.68
N ARG A 50 3.69 3.65 -2.12
CA ARG A 50 3.62 4.88 -2.93
C ARG A 50 4.91 5.15 -3.71
N ASN A 51 6.03 4.50 -3.40
CA ASN A 51 7.29 4.67 -4.12
C ASN A 51 7.28 3.98 -5.49
N THR A 52 6.38 3.02 -5.71
CA THR A 52 6.35 2.21 -6.92
C THR A 52 4.99 2.23 -7.59
N TYR A 53 3.91 2.29 -6.81
CA TYR A 53 2.54 2.18 -7.30
C TYR A 53 1.73 3.44 -7.04
N TYR A 54 0.69 3.61 -7.84
CA TYR A 54 -0.34 4.61 -7.64
C TYR A 54 -1.72 4.00 -7.87
N TRP A 55 -2.69 4.38 -7.03
CA TRP A 55 -4.12 4.29 -7.31
C TRP A 55 -4.86 5.40 -6.57
N PRO A 56 -6.06 5.81 -7.00
CA PRO A 56 -6.82 6.84 -6.28
C PRO A 56 -7.06 6.44 -4.82
N ARG A 57 -6.84 7.37 -3.88
CA ARG A 57 -7.09 7.19 -2.44
C ARG A 57 -6.31 6.01 -1.80
N MET A 58 -5.03 5.84 -2.17
CA MET A 58 -4.19 4.75 -1.63
C MET A 58 -4.18 4.66 -0.11
N LYS A 59 -3.97 5.80 0.57
CA LYS A 59 -3.83 5.83 2.02
C LYS A 59 -5.10 5.35 2.72
N ASP A 60 -6.28 5.75 2.25
CA ASP A 60 -7.57 5.32 2.78
C ASP A 60 -7.77 3.81 2.60
N THR A 61 -7.45 3.33 1.39
CA THR A 61 -7.58 1.92 1.04
C THR A 61 -6.68 1.04 1.91
N ILE A 62 -5.42 1.44 2.08
CA ILE A 62 -4.43 0.74 2.92
C ILE A 62 -4.86 0.76 4.38
N THR A 63 -5.30 1.92 4.88
CA THR A 63 -5.74 2.06 6.28
C THR A 63 -6.93 1.15 6.57
N SER A 64 -7.91 1.12 5.67
CA SER A 64 -9.10 0.28 5.82
C SER A 64 -8.74 -1.21 5.82
N TYR A 65 -7.85 -1.63 4.91
CA TYR A 65 -7.37 -3.01 4.84
C TYR A 65 -6.65 -3.46 6.10
N ILE A 66 -5.76 -2.63 6.65
CA ILE A 66 -5.01 -2.95 7.86
C ILE A 66 -5.94 -2.99 9.09
N LYS A 67 -6.89 -2.06 9.18
CA LYS A 67 -7.91 -2.06 10.25
C LYS A 67 -8.79 -3.29 10.24
N SER A 68 -9.02 -3.90 9.07
CA SER A 68 -9.78 -5.14 8.94
C SER A 68 -8.92 -6.40 9.08
N CYS A 69 -7.64 -6.29 9.46
CA CYS A 69 -6.77 -7.45 9.59
C CYS A 69 -6.95 -8.10 10.97
N ASP A 70 -7.53 -9.31 11.01
CA ASP A 70 -7.79 -10.05 12.26
C ASP A 70 -6.54 -10.22 13.11
N LYS A 71 -5.39 -10.48 12.47
CA LYS A 71 -4.11 -10.63 13.17
C LYS A 71 -3.70 -9.31 13.85
N CYS A 72 -3.80 -8.18 13.15
CA CYS A 72 -3.49 -6.88 13.75
C CYS A 72 -4.45 -6.53 14.90
N SER A 73 -5.74 -6.83 14.73
CA SER A 73 -6.76 -6.56 15.76
C SER A 73 -6.53 -7.37 17.04
N GLN A 74 -5.93 -8.56 16.94
CA GLN A 74 -5.59 -9.39 18.11
C GLN A 74 -4.38 -8.88 18.91
N PHE A 75 -3.48 -8.12 18.28
CA PHE A 75 -2.25 -7.62 18.91
C PHE A 75 -2.29 -6.13 19.26
N ASN A 76 -3.38 -5.42 18.98
CA ASN A 76 -3.63 -4.05 19.43
C ASN A 76 -4.45 -4.10 20.73
N VAL A 77 -3.81 -4.37 21.87
CA VAL A 77 -4.28 -3.87 23.17
C VAL A 77 -3.60 -2.51 23.32
N ASP A 78 -4.40 -1.45 23.39
CA ASP A 78 -3.91 -0.07 23.60
C ASP A 78 -2.98 0.04 24.82
#